data_AF-A0AB74CSF9-F1
#
_entry.id   AF-A0AB74CSF9-F1
#
_cell.length_a   1.000
_cell.length_b   1.000
_cell.length_c   1.000
_cell.angle_alpha   90.00
_cell.angle_beta   90.00
_cell.angle_gamma   90.00
#
_symmetry.space_group_name_H-M   'P 1'
#
loop_
_entity.id
_entity.type
_entity.pdbx_description
1 polymer ?
#
loop_
_entity_poly.entity_id
_entity_poly.type
_entity_poly.pdbx_seq_one_letter_code
_entity_poly.pdbx_strand_id
1 'polypeptide(L)'
;MFAVEVDASVIDISNEKKEINISPVLTFDEMVREVAKENGIPIIQAQQELGFTDESARQARTARATYRTLSQSFTVNASYRPTMRFYCETSESGNFRAIKRIVRVEMIRGYNGLSKQFGGTVYVHLEDANRIFYIVNGDFFNNGSTTWNAGVNIGVGRNASIKFGVTNTTSHYQYRYVESRLRF
;
A
#
# COMPACT_ATOMS: atom_id res chain seq x y z
N MET A 1 -0.75 4.46 -59.05
CA MET A 1 -1.54 4.53 -57.80
C MET A 1 -0.83 3.65 -56.80
N PHE A 2 0.01 4.23 -55.95
CA PHE A 2 0.76 3.53 -54.91
C PHE A 2 0.12 3.88 -53.57
N ALA A 3 -0.51 2.90 -52.93
CA ALA A 3 -1.02 3.04 -51.58
C ALA A 3 0.13 2.80 -50.61
N VAL A 4 0.40 3.81 -49.77
CA VAL A 4 1.27 3.68 -48.61
C VAL A 4 0.38 3.23 -47.46
N GLU A 5 0.47 1.97 -47.05
CA GLU A 5 -0.05 1.53 -45.76
C GLU A 5 0.95 1.92 -44.69
N VAL A 6 0.61 2.97 -43.94
CA VAL A 6 1.31 3.35 -42.72
C VAL A 6 0.74 2.47 -41.61
N ASP A 7 1.43 1.39 -41.28
CA ASP A 7 1.09 0.58 -40.12
C ASP A 7 1.53 1.31 -38.85
N ALA A 8 0.64 2.15 -38.34
CA ALA A 8 0.74 2.71 -37.01
C ALA A 8 0.06 1.74 -36.04
N SER A 9 0.79 0.71 -35.59
CA SER A 9 0.37 -0.06 -34.44
C SER A 9 0.40 0.85 -33.21
N VAL A 10 -0.77 1.43 -32.92
CA VAL A 10 -1.05 2.24 -31.74
C VAL A 10 -0.72 1.40 -30.51
N ILE A 11 0.32 1.79 -29.78
CA ILE A 11 0.53 1.33 -28.41
C ILE A 11 -0.64 1.90 -27.62
N ASP A 12 -1.64 1.07 -27.35
CA ASP A 12 -2.71 1.39 -26.42
C ASP A 12 -2.14 1.39 -25.00
N ILE A 13 -1.46 2.49 -24.66
CA ILE A 13 -1.15 2.82 -23.27
C ILE A 13 -2.50 3.23 -22.68
N SER A 14 -3.28 2.23 -22.27
CA SER A 14 -4.40 2.42 -21.35
C SER A 14 -3.80 2.95 -20.04
N ASN A 15 -3.59 4.26 -20.02
CA ASN A 15 -3.37 5.06 -18.84
C ASN A 15 -4.73 5.11 -18.14
N GLU A 16 -5.24 3.94 -17.69
CA GLU A 16 -6.26 3.87 -16.66
C GLU A 16 -5.70 4.74 -15.54
N LYS A 17 -6.27 5.93 -15.35
CA LYS A 17 -6.02 6.73 -14.15
C LYS A 17 -6.44 5.85 -12.99
N LYS A 18 -5.50 5.06 -12.45
CA LYS A 18 -5.71 4.25 -11.27
C LYS A 18 -6.00 5.24 -10.16
N GLU A 19 -7.28 5.33 -9.79
CA GLU A 19 -7.76 6.28 -8.81
C GLU A 19 -7.00 6.07 -7.50
N ILE A 20 -6.32 7.13 -7.06
CA ILE A 20 -5.61 7.14 -5.79
C ILE A 20 -6.57 7.71 -4.77
N ASN A 21 -6.84 6.95 -3.72
CA ASN A 21 -7.62 7.44 -2.59
C ASN A 21 -6.66 7.93 -1.50
N ILE A 22 -6.84 9.19 -1.10
CA ILE A 22 -6.05 9.85 -0.05
C ILE A 22 -7.00 10.18 1.09
N SER A 23 -6.71 9.71 2.30
CA SER A 23 -7.54 9.99 3.47
C SER A 23 -7.52 11.48 3.87
N PRO A 24 -8.50 11.91 4.71
CA PRO A 24 -8.31 13.06 5.58
C PRO A 24 -7.03 12.96 6.43
N VAL A 25 -6.61 14.08 7.01
CA VAL A 25 -5.51 14.10 7.98
C VAL A 25 -5.93 13.34 9.22
N LEU A 26 -5.04 12.47 9.67
CA LEU A 26 -5.19 11.68 10.88
C LEU A 26 -4.16 12.15 11.91
N THR A 27 -4.59 12.16 13.17
CA THR A 27 -3.68 12.16 14.31
C THR A 27 -3.05 10.78 14.50
N PHE A 28 -2.01 10.72 15.33
CA PHE A 28 -1.40 9.44 15.73
C PHE A 28 -2.44 8.42 16.25
N ASP A 29 -3.33 8.85 17.15
CA ASP A 29 -4.32 7.95 17.77
C ASP A 29 -5.41 7.52 16.78
N GLU A 30 -5.75 8.34 15.79
CA GLU A 30 -6.68 7.95 14.73
C GLU A 30 -6.05 6.92 13.79
N MET A 31 -4.80 7.12 13.39
CA MET A 31 -4.06 6.14 12.59
C MET A 31 -3.96 4.78 13.31
N VAL A 32 -3.58 4.76 14.59
CA VAL A 32 -3.48 3.51 15.36
C VAL A 32 -4.85 2.84 15.48
N ARG A 33 -5.93 3.61 15.72
CA ARG A 33 -7.30 3.09 15.77
C ARG A 33 -7.76 2.49 14.44
N GLU A 34 -7.39 3.12 13.32
CA GLU A 34 -7.70 2.59 11.99
C GLU A 34 -7.01 1.24 11.79
N VAL A 35 -5.70 1.16 12.04
CA VAL A 35 -4.94 -0.10 11.89
C VAL A 35 -5.49 -1.21 12.80
N ALA A 36 -5.84 -0.88 14.05
CA ALA A 36 -6.42 -1.81 15.00
C ALA A 36 -7.77 -2.36 14.52
N LYS A 37 -8.65 -1.47 14.06
CA LYS A 37 -9.99 -1.84 13.57
C LYS A 37 -9.90 -2.70 12.31
N GLU A 38 -9.11 -2.29 11.33
CA GLU A 38 -9.00 -2.97 10.03
C GLU A 38 -8.40 -4.37 10.17
N ASN A 39 -7.44 -4.55 11.10
CA ASN A 39 -6.79 -5.84 11.34
C ASN A 39 -7.42 -6.67 12.45
N GLY A 40 -8.45 -6.15 13.15
CA GLY A 40 -9.10 -6.84 14.26
C GLY A 40 -8.17 -7.11 15.45
N ILE A 41 -7.20 -6.23 15.68
CA ILE A 41 -6.17 -6.37 16.73
C ILE A 41 -6.35 -5.30 17.83
N PRO A 42 -5.88 -5.54 19.06
CA PRO A 42 -5.86 -4.53 20.12
C PRO A 42 -5.06 -3.28 19.73
N ILE A 43 -5.44 -2.11 20.25
CA ILE A 43 -4.77 -0.82 20.00
C ILE A 43 -3.26 -0.86 20.30
N ILE A 44 -2.88 -1.48 21.42
CA ILE A 44 -1.47 -1.61 21.81
C ILE A 44 -0.69 -2.45 20.80
N GLN A 45 -1.30 -3.54 20.30
CA GLN A 45 -0.67 -4.36 19.26
C GLN A 45 -0.54 -3.58 17.95
N ALA A 46 -1.56 -2.82 17.54
CA ALA A 46 -1.48 -1.97 16.36
C ALA A 46 -0.35 -0.92 16.46
N GLN A 47 -0.18 -0.29 17.62
CA GLN A 47 0.92 0.65 17.87
C GLN A 47 2.28 -0.03 17.70
N GLN A 48 2.45 -1.23 18.27
CA GLN A 48 3.68 -2.01 18.17
C GLN A 48 3.96 -2.45 16.72
N GLU A 49 2.95 -2.90 15.99
CA GLU A 49 3.11 -3.28 14.58
C GLU A 49 3.39 -2.08 13.66
N LEU A 50 3.03 -0.86 14.07
CA LEU A 50 3.43 0.39 13.43
C LEU A 50 4.88 0.80 13.77
N GLY A 51 5.56 0.04 14.63
CA GLY A 51 6.94 0.27 15.05
C GLY A 51 7.11 1.35 16.12
N PHE A 52 6.04 1.72 16.84
CA PHE A 52 6.10 2.74 17.88
C PHE A 52 6.23 2.14 19.28
N THR A 53 7.29 2.53 19.98
CA THR A 53 7.40 2.38 21.44
C THR A 53 6.51 3.40 22.15
N ASP A 54 6.22 3.20 23.43
CA ASP A 54 5.43 4.16 24.23
C ASP A 54 6.05 5.56 24.24
N GLU A 55 7.39 5.64 24.25
CA GLU A 55 8.11 6.91 24.15
C GLU A 55 7.88 7.59 22.80
N SER A 56 8.08 6.89 21.68
CA SER A 56 7.88 7.45 20.35
C SER A 56 6.41 7.80 20.07
N ALA A 57 5.48 7.04 20.62
CA ALA A 57 4.05 7.32 20.57
C ALA A 57 3.70 8.60 21.34
N ARG A 58 4.27 8.80 22.54
CA ARG A 58 4.13 10.04 23.30
C ARG A 58 4.71 11.23 22.53
N GLN A 59 5.89 11.09 21.94
CA GLN A 59 6.51 12.13 21.11
C GLN A 59 5.62 12.49 19.91
N ALA A 60 5.09 11.51 19.19
CA ALA A 60 4.18 11.74 18.06
C ALA A 60 2.93 12.55 18.46
N ARG A 61 2.35 12.25 19.63
CA ARG A 61 1.21 13.01 20.18
C ARG A 61 1.60 14.43 20.55
N THR A 62 2.69 14.62 21.30
CA THR A 62 3.17 15.94 21.72
C THR A 62 3.53 16.83 20.53
N ALA A 63 4.19 16.25 19.52
CA ALA A 63 4.55 16.94 18.29
C ALA A 63 3.35 17.19 17.36
N ARG A 64 2.16 16.65 17.68
CA ARG A 64 0.96 16.68 16.83
C ARG A 64 1.26 16.17 15.42
N ALA A 65 2.01 15.07 15.34
CA ALA A 65 2.37 14.45 14.07
C ALA A 65 1.11 14.12 13.27
N THR A 66 1.13 14.48 11.98
CA THR A 66 0.03 14.26 11.05
C THR A 66 0.31 13.01 10.22
N TYR A 67 -0.76 12.28 9.89
CA TYR A 67 -0.69 11.06 9.11
C TYR A 67 -1.78 11.05 8.05
N ARG A 68 -1.54 10.33 6.95
CA ARG A 68 -2.55 10.01 5.94
C ARG A 68 -2.37 8.61 5.40
N THR A 69 -3.44 8.03 4.88
CA THR A 69 -3.37 6.84 4.06
C THR A 69 -3.43 7.21 2.59
N LEU A 70 -2.55 6.61 1.80
CA LEU A 70 -2.62 6.61 0.35
C LEU A 70 -2.94 5.18 -0.08
N SER A 71 -3.92 5.02 -0.95
CA SER A 71 -4.31 3.69 -1.41
C SER A 71 -4.66 3.66 -2.89
N GLN A 72 -4.40 2.50 -3.50
CA GLN A 72 -4.65 2.27 -4.90
C GLN A 72 -4.99 0.79 -5.12
N SER A 73 -6.12 0.52 -5.77
CA SER A 73 -6.48 -0.82 -6.20
C SER A 73 -5.64 -1.27 -7.39
N PHE A 74 -5.38 -2.57 -7.47
CA PHE A 74 -4.73 -3.18 -8.63
C PHE A 74 -5.46 -4.43 -9.09
N THR A 75 -5.38 -4.71 -10.39
CA THR A 75 -6.12 -5.81 -11.02
C THR A 75 -5.32 -7.10 -10.95
N VAL A 76 -5.82 -8.08 -10.19
CA VAL A 76 -5.35 -9.47 -10.31
C VAL A 76 -6.00 -10.10 -11.54
N ASN A 77 -7.33 -10.04 -11.63
CA ASN A 77 -8.10 -10.36 -12.83
C ASN A 77 -9.41 -9.57 -12.88
N ALA A 78 -10.26 -9.85 -13.86
CA ALA A 78 -11.52 -9.16 -14.07
C ALA A 78 -12.44 -9.15 -12.84
N SER A 79 -12.38 -10.18 -11.99
CA SER A 79 -13.28 -10.36 -10.84
C SER A 79 -12.62 -10.04 -9.49
N TYR A 80 -11.32 -9.78 -9.43
CA TYR A 80 -10.59 -9.59 -8.18
C TYR A 80 -9.58 -8.45 -8.26
N ARG A 81 -9.81 -7.40 -7.44
CA ARG A 81 -9.02 -6.17 -7.40
C ARG A 81 -8.67 -5.79 -5.95
N PRO A 82 -7.64 -6.39 -5.35
CA PRO A 82 -7.14 -5.97 -4.03
C PRO A 82 -6.57 -4.55 -4.04
N THR A 83 -6.32 -3.99 -2.85
CA THR A 83 -5.84 -2.62 -2.68
C THR A 83 -4.54 -2.57 -1.90
N MET A 84 -3.55 -1.84 -2.43
CA MET A 84 -2.38 -1.45 -1.64
C MET A 84 -2.71 -0.20 -0.83
N ARG A 85 -2.36 -0.20 0.45
CA ARG A 85 -2.51 0.93 1.38
C ARG A 85 -1.17 1.25 2.05
N PHE A 86 -0.83 2.53 2.07
CA PHE A 86 0.38 3.06 2.67
C PHE A 86 0.00 4.04 3.76
N TYR A 87 0.42 3.76 5.00
CA TYR A 87 0.29 4.70 6.11
C TYR A 87 1.52 5.60 6.12
N CYS A 88 1.31 6.90 6.01
CA CYS A 88 2.36 7.88 5.84
C CYS A 88 2.34 8.90 6.97
N GLU A 89 3.48 9.17 7.59
CA GLU A 89 3.65 10.40 8.37
C GLU A 89 3.84 11.56 7.40
N THR A 90 3.06 12.62 7.57
CA THR A 90 3.05 13.78 6.70
C THR A 90 3.54 15.03 7.43
N SER A 91 3.94 16.03 6.66
CA SER A 91 4.04 17.43 7.10
C SER A 91 3.00 18.21 6.34
N GLU A 92 2.12 18.91 7.06
CA GLU A 92 1.00 19.66 6.48
C GLU A 92 0.98 21.08 7.03
N SER A 93 0.94 22.07 6.16
CA SER A 93 0.87 23.50 6.52
C SER A 93 0.24 24.31 5.40
N GLY A 94 -0.93 24.91 5.65
CA GLY A 94 -1.67 25.63 4.60
C GLY A 94 -1.93 24.74 3.38
N ASN A 95 -1.44 25.17 2.22
CA ASN A 95 -1.54 24.41 0.96
C ASN A 95 -0.38 23.43 0.73
N PHE A 96 0.61 23.40 1.63
CA PHE A 96 1.74 22.51 1.54
C PHE A 96 1.45 21.17 2.22
N ARG A 97 1.75 20.09 1.52
CA ARG A 97 1.77 18.73 2.06
C ARG A 97 2.97 17.96 1.52
N ALA A 98 3.56 17.13 2.37
CA ALA A 98 4.67 16.27 2.01
C ALA A 98 4.67 15.00 2.88
N ILE A 99 5.02 13.87 2.30
CA ILE A 99 5.28 12.61 3.02
C ILE A 99 6.69 12.68 3.60
N LYS A 100 6.79 12.52 4.93
CA LYS A 100 8.06 12.40 5.64
C LYS A 100 8.61 10.99 5.56
N ARG A 101 7.74 10.00 5.78
CA ARG A 101 8.05 8.57 5.73
C ARG A 101 6.80 7.71 5.61
N ILE A 102 6.96 6.52 5.09
CA ILE A 102 5.97 5.44 5.16
C ILE A 102 6.23 4.65 6.45
N VAL A 103 5.19 4.45 7.25
CA VAL A 103 5.26 3.78 8.56
C VAL A 103 4.68 2.36 8.52
N ARG A 104 3.77 2.09 7.59
CA ARG A 104 3.19 0.76 7.37
C ARG A 104 2.78 0.57 5.92
N VAL A 105 3.01 -0.64 5.43
CA VAL A 105 2.56 -1.09 4.10
C VAL A 105 1.58 -2.25 4.30
N GLU A 106 0.42 -2.15 3.66
CA GLU A 106 -0.65 -3.11 3.83
C GLU A 106 -1.32 -3.47 2.50
N MET A 107 -1.70 -4.73 2.36
CA MET A 107 -2.50 -5.22 1.23
C MET A 107 -3.88 -5.61 1.73
N ILE A 108 -4.88 -4.83 1.36
CA ILE A 108 -6.28 -5.13 1.62
C ILE A 108 -6.73 -6.13 0.56
N ARG A 109 -6.93 -7.37 1.01
CA ARG A 109 -7.25 -8.51 0.13
C ARG A 109 -8.76 -8.67 -0.11
N GLY A 110 -9.61 -7.94 0.60
CA GLY A 110 -11.06 -7.97 0.40
C GLY A 110 -11.49 -7.21 -0.86
N TYR A 111 -12.28 -7.85 -1.72
CA TYR A 111 -12.91 -7.22 -2.88
C TYR A 111 -14.20 -7.97 -3.27
N ASN A 112 -15.36 -7.30 -3.28
CA ASN A 112 -16.66 -7.87 -3.66
C ASN A 112 -16.98 -9.23 -3.00
N GLY A 113 -16.75 -9.35 -1.69
CA GLY A 113 -16.96 -10.59 -0.93
C GLY A 113 -15.87 -11.66 -1.13
N LEU A 114 -14.90 -11.42 -2.00
CA LEU A 114 -13.74 -12.28 -2.19
C LEU A 114 -12.59 -11.82 -1.29
N SER A 115 -11.85 -12.76 -0.75
CA SER A 115 -10.54 -12.53 -0.13
C SER A 115 -9.62 -13.68 -0.48
N LYS A 116 -8.43 -13.38 -0.98
CA LYS A 116 -7.42 -14.36 -1.38
C LYS A 116 -6.21 -14.25 -0.47
N GLN A 117 -5.45 -15.33 -0.35
CA GLN A 117 -4.17 -15.32 0.35
C GLN A 117 -3.08 -14.87 -0.61
N PHE A 118 -2.06 -14.19 -0.12
CA PHE A 118 -0.96 -13.70 -0.96
C PHE A 118 0.38 -14.20 -0.42
N GLY A 119 1.16 -14.87 -1.27
CA GLY A 119 2.54 -15.25 -1.00
C GLY A 119 3.46 -14.54 -1.96
N GLY A 120 4.37 -13.71 -1.46
CA GLY A 120 5.22 -12.91 -2.35
C GLY A 120 5.92 -11.76 -1.65
N THR A 121 6.29 -10.76 -2.43
CA THR A 121 6.98 -9.57 -1.94
C THR A 121 6.29 -8.31 -2.46
N VAL A 122 6.23 -7.30 -1.61
CA VAL A 122 5.92 -5.92 -2.00
C VAL A 122 7.17 -5.08 -1.82
N TYR A 123 7.75 -4.62 -2.93
CA TYR A 123 8.80 -3.59 -2.91
C TYR A 123 8.16 -2.21 -2.85
N VAL A 124 8.71 -1.32 -2.04
CA VAL A 124 8.23 0.05 -1.88
C VAL A 124 9.40 1.01 -1.84
N HIS A 125 9.31 2.11 -2.58
CA HIS A 125 10.29 3.19 -2.59
C HIS A 125 9.57 4.53 -2.47
N LEU A 126 9.87 5.29 -1.43
CA LEU A 126 9.46 6.70 -1.35
C LEU A 126 10.44 7.52 -2.19
N GLU A 127 10.18 7.60 -3.51
CA GLU A 127 11.08 8.23 -4.50
C GLU A 127 11.33 9.71 -4.14
N ASP A 128 10.27 10.43 -3.79
CA ASP A 128 10.30 11.80 -3.30
C ASP A 128 9.17 12.03 -2.29
N ALA A 129 9.11 13.22 -1.68
CA ALA A 129 8.13 13.53 -0.64
C ALA A 129 6.66 13.51 -1.12
N ASN A 130 6.40 13.37 -2.43
CA ASN A 130 5.06 13.27 -3.00
C ASN A 130 4.90 12.05 -3.91
N ARG A 131 5.82 11.09 -3.89
CA ARG A 131 5.78 9.95 -4.82
C ARG A 131 6.20 8.65 -4.16
N ILE A 132 5.26 7.72 -4.11
CA ILE A 132 5.50 6.34 -3.68
C ILE A 132 5.50 5.46 -4.92
N PHE A 133 6.59 4.75 -5.14
CA PHE A 133 6.70 3.66 -6.09
C PHE A 133 6.53 2.33 -5.37
N TYR A 134 5.80 1.39 -5.98
CA TYR A 134 5.70 0.04 -5.45
C TYR A 134 5.61 -1.02 -6.54
N ILE A 135 6.06 -2.22 -6.18
CA ILE A 135 5.91 -3.44 -6.99
C ILE A 135 5.28 -4.51 -6.10
N VAL A 136 4.17 -5.09 -6.55
CA VAL A 136 3.61 -6.33 -6.00
C VAL A 136 4.07 -7.47 -6.90
N ASN A 137 4.77 -8.45 -6.33
CA ASN A 137 5.24 -9.62 -7.05
C ASN A 137 4.98 -10.89 -6.22
N GLY A 138 4.06 -11.74 -6.69
CA GLY A 138 3.78 -13.00 -6.01
C GLY A 138 2.51 -13.68 -6.48
N ASP A 139 2.12 -14.70 -5.74
CA ASP A 139 1.00 -15.58 -6.04
C ASP A 139 -0.17 -15.34 -5.09
N PHE A 140 -1.37 -15.35 -5.66
CA PHE A 140 -2.61 -15.41 -4.92
C PHE A 140 -3.10 -16.86 -4.82
N PHE A 141 -3.72 -17.20 -3.69
CA PHE A 141 -4.30 -18.51 -3.40
C PHE A 141 -5.73 -18.37 -2.87
N ASN A 142 -6.58 -19.35 -3.14
CA ASN A 142 -7.96 -19.34 -2.62
C ASN A 142 -7.99 -19.60 -1.12
N ASN A 143 -7.13 -20.49 -0.62
CA ASN A 143 -7.12 -20.96 0.75
C ASN A 143 -5.75 -20.75 1.42
N GLY A 144 -5.74 -20.76 2.75
CA GLY A 144 -4.54 -20.67 3.57
C GLY A 144 -4.55 -19.45 4.49
N SER A 145 -3.37 -19.09 4.98
CA SER A 145 -3.18 -17.91 5.83
C SER A 145 -2.01 -17.08 5.33
N THR A 146 -2.23 -15.77 5.22
CA THR A 146 -1.21 -14.78 4.87
C THR A 146 -0.64 -14.18 6.15
N THR A 147 0.69 -14.14 6.27
CA THR A 147 1.40 -13.47 7.36
C THR A 147 2.35 -12.43 6.79
N TRP A 148 2.48 -11.28 7.45
CA TRP A 148 3.43 -10.24 7.03
C TRP A 148 3.82 -9.37 8.22
N ASN A 149 5.03 -8.81 8.16
CA ASN A 149 5.46 -7.76 9.08
C ASN A 149 5.24 -6.41 8.37
N ALA A 150 4.19 -5.70 8.78
CA ALA A 150 3.72 -4.52 8.07
C ALA A 150 4.48 -3.23 8.43
N GLY A 151 5.07 -3.18 9.63
CA GLY A 151 5.79 -2.03 10.16
C GLY A 151 7.06 -1.76 9.38
N VAL A 152 7.19 -0.55 8.87
CA VAL A 152 8.36 -0.09 8.10
C VAL A 152 8.76 1.31 8.52
N ASN A 153 9.98 1.72 8.16
CA ASN A 153 10.41 3.10 8.30
C ASN A 153 11.10 3.55 7.01
N ILE A 154 10.29 3.87 6.00
CA ILE A 154 10.76 4.23 4.67
C ILE A 154 10.73 5.76 4.54
N GLY A 155 11.86 6.39 4.85
CA GLY A 155 12.04 7.83 4.63
C GLY A 155 12.23 8.19 3.14
N VAL A 156 12.19 9.49 2.83
CA VAL A 156 12.37 10.00 1.47
C VAL A 156 13.69 9.50 0.86
N GLY A 157 13.64 9.04 -0.38
CA GLY A 157 14.75 8.45 -1.12
C GLY A 157 15.07 7.00 -0.72
N ARG A 158 14.40 6.42 0.27
CA ARG A 158 14.65 5.05 0.76
C ARG A 158 13.60 4.07 0.26
N ASN A 159 13.95 2.79 0.30
CA ASN A 159 13.09 1.69 -0.09
C ASN A 159 13.13 0.53 0.93
N ALA A 160 12.14 -0.36 0.83
CA ALA A 160 12.09 -1.61 1.56
C ALA A 160 11.33 -2.68 0.76
N SER A 161 11.65 -3.94 1.02
CA SER A 161 10.93 -5.10 0.50
C SER A 161 10.23 -5.83 1.63
N ILE A 162 8.90 -5.84 1.60
CA ILE A 162 8.04 -6.50 2.58
C ILE A 162 7.71 -7.89 2.05
N LYS A 163 8.09 -8.94 2.80
CA LYS A 163 7.74 -10.32 2.46
C LYS A 163 6.39 -10.68 3.07
N PHE A 164 5.53 -11.23 2.23
CA PHE A 164 4.25 -11.84 2.61
C PHE A 164 4.42 -13.35 2.58
N GLY A 165 4.42 -13.96 3.76
CA GLY A 165 4.42 -15.39 3.94
C GLY A 165 3.02 -15.95 3.72
N VAL A 166 2.96 -17.17 3.20
CA VAL A 166 1.72 -17.90 3.07
C VAL A 166 1.92 -19.34 3.52
N THR A 167 0.98 -19.86 4.29
CA THR A 167 1.01 -21.23 4.81
C THR A 167 -0.29 -21.95 4.52
N ASN A 168 -0.24 -23.29 4.45
CA ASN A 168 -1.40 -24.15 4.18
C ASN A 168 -2.12 -23.80 2.87
N THR A 169 -1.36 -23.36 1.87
CA THR A 169 -1.92 -22.97 0.57
C THR A 169 -2.32 -24.18 -0.23
N THR A 170 -3.58 -24.22 -0.62
CA THR A 170 -4.09 -25.08 -1.69
C THR A 170 -4.84 -24.21 -2.69
N SER A 171 -4.98 -24.71 -3.92
CA SER A 171 -5.69 -23.99 -5.00
C SER A 171 -5.06 -22.63 -5.32
N HIS A 172 -3.97 -22.67 -6.10
CA HIS A 172 -3.40 -21.48 -6.74
C HIS A 172 -4.49 -20.72 -7.48
N TYR A 173 -4.54 -19.42 -7.25
CA TYR A 173 -5.50 -18.54 -7.88
C TYR A 173 -4.87 -17.84 -9.08
N GLN A 174 -3.78 -17.09 -8.86
CA GLN A 174 -3.10 -16.38 -9.94
C GLN A 174 -1.76 -15.78 -9.52
N TYR A 175 -0.76 -15.84 -10.39
CA TYR A 175 0.47 -15.05 -10.27
C TYR A 175 0.24 -13.60 -10.69
N ARG A 176 0.81 -12.64 -9.97
CA ARG A 176 0.76 -11.24 -10.36
C ARG A 176 2.07 -10.48 -10.12
N TYR A 177 2.48 -9.78 -11.17
CA TYR A 177 3.45 -8.70 -11.14
C TYR A 177 2.73 -7.39 -11.46
N VAL A 178 2.73 -6.45 -10.51
CA VAL A 178 2.14 -5.12 -10.69
C VAL A 178 3.14 -4.08 -10.26
N GLU A 179 3.45 -3.16 -11.16
CA GLU A 179 4.21 -1.95 -10.88
C GLU A 179 3.27 -0.74 -10.92
N SER A 180 3.43 0.19 -9.97
CA SER A 180 2.66 1.43 -9.99
C SER A 180 3.29 2.53 -9.15
N ARG A 181 2.75 3.75 -9.30
CA ARG A 181 3.13 4.94 -8.55
C ARG A 181 1.89 5.63 -7.97
N LEU A 182 2.00 6.10 -6.74
CA LEU A 182 1.04 7.00 -6.10
C LEU A 182 1.68 8.38 -6.00
N ARG A 183 0.94 9.40 -6.42
CA ARG A 183 1.29 10.80 -6.23
C ARG A 183 0.44 11.39 -5.10
N PHE A 184 1.11 11.90 -4.07
CA PHE A 184 0.49 12.63 -2.97
C PHE A 184 0.08 14.02 -3.40
#